data_AF-A0A8C5RKH5-F1
#
_entry.id   AF-A0A8C5RKH5-F1
#
_cell.length_a   1.000
_cell.length_b   1.000
_cell.length_c   1.000
_cell.angle_alpha   90.00
_cell.angle_beta   90.00
_cell.angle_gamma   90.00
#
_symmetry.space_group_name_H-M   'P 1'
#
loop_
_entity.id
_entity.type
_entity.pdbx_description
1 polymer ?
#
loop_
_entity_poly.entity_id
_entity_poly.type
_entity_poly.pdbx_seq_one_letter_code
_entity_poly.pdbx_strand_id
1 'polypeptide(L)'
;LIKNYWLKECFNCPYGTKYFPEYAEKIPGDCTQKLSDIAKECGIYLIGGSIPEDDAGKLYNTCTAFGPDGSMLAKYRKIHLFDINVPGKIRFQESETLSPGDRFSVFDTPYCKIGIGICYDIRFPELAQIYTQKGCKFLVYPGAFNLTTGPAHWELLQRGRAVDNQVFVATASPARDETGSYVAWGHSTVVNPWGEVIAKAGTEETIVYAEIDLKKAEEIREQIPIFSQKRSDLYTVEAKIV
;
A
#
# COMPACT_ATOMS: atom_id res chain seq x y z
N LEU A 1 0.53 -1.45 -23.98
CA LEU A 1 0.35 -0.81 -22.66
C LEU A 1 -0.29 -1.84 -21.74
N ILE A 2 0.51 -2.52 -20.91
CA ILE A 2 -0.05 -3.39 -19.87
C ILE A 2 -0.48 -2.47 -18.73
N LYS A 3 -1.75 -2.55 -18.36
CA LYS A 3 -2.38 -1.68 -17.36
C LYS A 3 -2.28 -2.38 -16.01
N ASN A 4 -1.71 -1.73 -15.01
CA ASN A 4 -1.75 -2.21 -13.63
C ASN A 4 -2.78 -1.36 -12.88
N TYR A 5 -3.72 -2.01 -12.21
CA TYR A 5 -4.79 -1.35 -11.45
C TYR A 5 -4.60 -1.58 -9.96
N TRP A 6 -4.95 -0.56 -9.15
CA TRP A 6 -4.76 -0.56 -7.72
C TRP A 6 -6.02 -0.04 -7.06
N LEU A 7 -6.63 -0.84 -6.19
CA LEU A 7 -7.78 -0.43 -5.40
C LEU A 7 -7.35 0.16 -4.05
N LYS A 8 -8.31 0.77 -3.37
CA LYS A 8 -8.18 1.48 -2.10
C LYS A 8 -8.21 0.55 -0.87
N GLU A 9 -7.72 1.01 0.28
CA GLU A 9 -7.90 0.30 1.57
C GLU A 9 -9.39 0.16 1.92
N CYS A 10 -9.79 -1.01 2.42
CA CYS A 10 -11.17 -1.37 2.74
C CYS A 10 -12.16 -1.00 1.62
N PHE A 11 -11.87 -1.38 0.37
CA PHE A 11 -12.69 -0.95 -0.77
C PHE A 11 -14.09 -1.56 -0.77
N ASN A 12 -14.29 -2.69 -0.08
CA ASN A 12 -15.54 -3.45 -0.04
C ASN A 12 -16.45 -3.09 1.16
N CYS A 13 -16.01 -2.24 2.07
CA CYS A 13 -16.78 -1.90 3.27
C CYS A 13 -16.48 -0.49 3.80
N PRO A 14 -17.36 0.11 4.64
CA PRO A 14 -17.02 1.30 5.40
C PRO A 14 -15.81 1.04 6.33
N TYR A 15 -14.92 2.03 6.47
CA TYR A 15 -13.77 1.89 7.36
C TYR A 15 -14.13 2.20 8.82
N GLY A 16 -14.01 1.20 9.70
CA GLY A 16 -14.24 1.34 11.13
C GLY A 16 -14.32 0.00 11.86
N THR A 17 -13.87 -0.03 13.12
CA THR A 17 -13.79 -1.25 13.94
C THR A 17 -15.10 -2.02 14.06
N LYS A 18 -16.22 -1.30 14.15
CA LYS A 18 -17.57 -1.91 14.19
C LYS A 18 -17.99 -2.62 12.90
N TYR A 19 -17.40 -2.27 11.76
CA TYR A 19 -17.78 -2.81 10.45
C TYR A 19 -16.95 -4.03 10.07
N PHE A 20 -15.68 -4.12 10.50
CA PHE A 20 -14.80 -5.20 10.07
C PHE A 20 -15.38 -6.61 10.31
N PRO A 21 -15.99 -6.94 11.47
CA PRO A 21 -16.54 -8.29 11.68
C PRO A 21 -17.74 -8.61 10.79
N GLU A 22 -18.54 -7.60 10.43
CA GLU A 22 -19.74 -7.77 9.61
C GLU A 22 -19.40 -8.00 8.13
N TYR A 23 -18.36 -7.32 7.64
CA TYR A 23 -17.95 -7.34 6.24
C TYR A 23 -16.74 -8.26 5.98
N ALA A 24 -16.23 -8.94 7.01
CA ALA A 24 -15.08 -9.83 6.87
C ALA A 24 -15.39 -11.02 5.97
N GLU A 25 -14.45 -11.34 5.10
CA GLU A 25 -14.53 -12.50 4.22
C GLU A 25 -13.35 -13.44 4.46
N LYS A 26 -13.56 -14.74 4.23
CA LYS A 26 -12.42 -15.67 4.08
C LYS A 26 -11.71 -15.39 2.77
N ILE A 27 -10.43 -15.76 2.68
CA ILE A 27 -9.66 -15.68 1.44
C ILE A 27 -9.17 -17.09 1.07
N PRO A 28 -9.61 -17.67 -0.07
CA PRO A 28 -10.51 -17.08 -1.07
C PRO A 28 -11.96 -16.91 -0.58
N GLY A 29 -12.66 -15.93 -1.14
CA GLY A 29 -14.04 -15.51 -0.84
C GLY A 29 -14.63 -14.65 -1.97
N ASP A 30 -15.85 -14.14 -1.81
CA ASP A 30 -16.61 -13.48 -2.88
C ASP A 30 -15.87 -12.30 -3.52
N CYS A 31 -15.30 -11.40 -2.71
CA CYS A 31 -14.53 -10.25 -3.21
C CYS A 31 -13.26 -10.71 -3.92
N THR A 32 -12.49 -11.62 -3.33
CA THR A 32 -11.22 -12.06 -3.91
C THR A 32 -11.41 -12.90 -5.18
N GLN A 33 -12.52 -13.62 -5.31
CA GLN A 33 -12.88 -14.31 -6.55
C GLN A 33 -13.20 -13.34 -7.67
N LYS A 34 -14.01 -12.30 -7.40
CA LYS A 34 -14.30 -11.25 -8.40
C LYS A 34 -13.04 -10.51 -8.84
N LEU A 35 -12.11 -10.25 -7.92
CA LEU A 35 -10.81 -9.64 -8.24
C LEU A 35 -9.93 -10.55 -9.11
N SER A 36 -9.90 -11.86 -8.81
CA SER A 36 -9.22 -12.86 -9.66
C SER A 36 -9.81 -12.87 -11.06
N ASP A 37 -11.14 -12.93 -11.18
CA ASP A 37 -11.83 -13.05 -12.46
C ASP A 37 -11.61 -11.81 -13.33
N ILE A 38 -11.71 -10.60 -12.77
CA ILE A 38 -11.49 -9.37 -13.55
C ILE A 38 -10.01 -9.20 -13.94
N ALA A 39 -9.07 -9.61 -13.08
CA ALA A 39 -7.64 -9.58 -13.43
C ALA A 39 -7.34 -10.47 -14.64
N LYS A 40 -7.95 -11.66 -14.67
CA LYS A 40 -7.87 -12.61 -15.78
C LYS A 40 -8.55 -12.09 -17.04
N GLU A 41 -9.78 -11.59 -16.92
CA GLU A 41 -10.56 -11.08 -18.06
C GLU A 41 -9.86 -9.91 -18.74
N CYS A 42 -9.27 -9.01 -17.96
CA CYS A 42 -8.55 -7.84 -18.48
C CYS A 42 -7.08 -8.12 -18.83
N GLY A 43 -6.51 -9.27 -18.42
CA GLY A 43 -5.11 -9.61 -18.63
C GLY A 43 -4.15 -8.64 -17.92
N ILE A 44 -4.44 -8.30 -16.67
CA ILE A 44 -3.73 -7.25 -15.90
C ILE A 44 -3.14 -7.79 -14.60
N TYR A 45 -2.14 -7.08 -14.07
CA TYR A 45 -1.81 -7.19 -12.65
C TYR A 45 -2.73 -6.27 -11.86
N LEU A 46 -3.40 -6.83 -10.85
CA LEU A 46 -4.37 -6.11 -10.03
C LEU A 46 -3.98 -6.20 -8.56
N ILE A 47 -3.72 -5.06 -7.93
CA ILE A 47 -3.67 -4.97 -6.47
C ILE A 47 -5.04 -4.60 -5.96
N GLY A 48 -5.67 -5.55 -5.28
CA GLY A 48 -7.03 -5.48 -4.77
C GLY A 48 -7.22 -4.60 -3.54
N GLY A 49 -6.44 -3.52 -3.37
CA GLY A 49 -6.60 -2.62 -2.23
C GLY A 49 -6.51 -3.37 -0.91
N SER A 50 -7.48 -3.23 -0.01
CA SER A 50 -7.64 -4.20 1.08
C SER A 50 -9.09 -4.47 1.44
N ILE A 51 -9.31 -5.60 2.12
CA ILE A 51 -10.59 -6.02 2.71
C ILE A 51 -10.37 -6.54 4.14
N PRO A 52 -11.39 -6.50 5.02
CA PRO A 52 -11.35 -7.28 6.24
C PRO A 52 -11.35 -8.78 5.91
N GLU A 53 -10.32 -9.50 6.37
CA GLU A 53 -10.20 -10.96 6.21
C GLU A 53 -10.53 -11.64 7.54
N ASP A 54 -11.38 -12.66 7.53
CA ASP A 54 -11.50 -13.64 8.63
C ASP A 54 -10.60 -14.84 8.33
N ASP A 55 -9.66 -15.11 9.22
CA ASP A 55 -8.89 -16.34 9.25
C ASP A 55 -8.87 -16.93 10.66
N ALA A 56 -9.58 -18.05 10.82
CA ALA A 56 -9.72 -18.79 12.06
C ALA A 56 -10.21 -17.94 13.24
N GLY A 57 -11.14 -17.02 13.00
CA GLY A 57 -11.73 -16.15 14.03
C GLY A 57 -10.86 -14.94 14.40
N LYS A 58 -9.73 -14.74 13.71
CA LYS A 58 -8.96 -13.50 13.76
C LYS A 58 -9.26 -12.68 12.52
N LEU A 59 -9.49 -11.39 12.72
CA LEU A 59 -9.73 -10.45 11.64
C LEU A 59 -8.43 -9.75 11.24
N TYR A 60 -8.22 -9.51 9.96
CA TYR A 60 -7.05 -8.80 9.44
C TYR A 60 -7.46 -7.75 8.41
N ASN A 61 -6.64 -6.70 8.24
CA ASN A 61 -6.75 -5.80 7.09
C ASN A 61 -5.84 -6.34 5.98
N THR A 62 -6.42 -6.94 4.94
CA THR A 62 -5.67 -7.78 3.99
C THR A 62 -5.77 -7.26 2.56
N CYS A 63 -4.61 -7.02 1.96
CA CYS A 63 -4.41 -6.73 0.55
C CYS A 63 -4.08 -8.00 -0.22
N THR A 64 -4.74 -8.25 -1.33
CA THR A 64 -4.42 -9.33 -2.26
C THR A 64 -3.99 -8.78 -3.61
N ALA A 65 -2.99 -9.39 -4.25
CA ALA A 65 -2.62 -9.08 -5.63
C ALA A 65 -2.87 -10.28 -6.54
N PHE A 66 -3.33 -10.02 -7.76
CA PHE A 66 -3.66 -11.02 -8.77
C PHE A 66 -2.89 -10.78 -10.07
N GLY A 67 -2.52 -11.85 -10.73
CA GLY A 67 -1.85 -11.85 -12.03
C GLY A 67 -2.84 -11.85 -13.20
N PRO A 68 -2.31 -11.68 -14.43
CA PRO A 68 -3.12 -11.61 -15.66
C PRO A 68 -3.83 -12.92 -16.02
N ASP A 69 -3.51 -14.01 -15.33
CA ASP A 69 -4.18 -15.31 -15.45
C ASP A 69 -5.22 -15.54 -14.34
N GLY A 70 -5.40 -14.58 -13.42
CA GLY A 70 -6.24 -14.66 -12.23
C GLY A 70 -5.57 -15.30 -11.02
N SER A 71 -4.32 -15.75 -11.12
CA SER A 71 -3.61 -16.34 -9.98
C SER A 71 -3.35 -15.30 -8.89
N MET A 72 -3.50 -15.68 -7.62
CA MET A 72 -3.14 -14.80 -6.50
C MET A 72 -1.63 -14.79 -6.31
N LEU A 73 -1.01 -13.64 -6.58
CA LEU A 73 0.44 -13.44 -6.52
C LEU A 73 0.92 -13.05 -5.11
N ALA A 74 0.05 -12.41 -4.33
CA ALA A 74 0.39 -11.95 -3.00
C ALA A 74 -0.85 -11.85 -2.10
N LYS A 75 -0.65 -12.07 -0.80
CA LYS A 75 -1.59 -11.77 0.27
C LYS A 75 -0.81 -11.08 1.41
N TYR A 76 -1.09 -9.81 1.63
CA TYR A 76 -0.44 -8.97 2.63
C TYR A 76 -1.44 -8.56 3.70
N ARG A 77 -1.19 -8.99 4.93
CA ARG A 77 -1.90 -8.50 6.12
C ARG A 77 -1.16 -7.29 6.65
N LYS A 78 -1.88 -6.19 6.91
CA LYS A 78 -1.34 -4.95 7.48
C LYS A 78 -0.51 -5.26 8.72
N ILE A 79 0.77 -4.92 8.69
CA ILE A 79 1.70 -5.25 9.79
C ILE A 79 1.50 -4.26 10.93
N HIS A 80 1.39 -2.97 10.61
CA HIS A 80 1.25 -1.92 11.61
C HIS A 80 -0.19 -1.43 11.67
N LEU A 81 -0.93 -1.85 12.70
CA LEU A 81 -2.31 -1.45 12.94
C LEU A 81 -2.39 0.05 13.30
N PHE A 82 -3.47 0.70 12.85
CA PHE A 82 -3.68 2.13 13.01
C PHE A 82 -4.21 2.48 14.42
N ASP A 83 -3.30 2.48 15.38
CA ASP A 83 -3.59 2.89 16.75
C ASP A 83 -3.03 4.29 17.02
N ILE A 84 -3.91 5.30 16.96
CA ILE A 84 -3.54 6.69 17.21
C ILE A 84 -4.52 7.40 18.15
N ASN A 85 -3.98 8.38 18.87
CA ASN A 85 -4.76 9.31 19.66
C ASN A 85 -4.18 10.72 19.50
N VAL A 86 -4.83 11.55 18.69
CA VAL A 86 -4.55 12.98 18.55
C VAL A 86 -5.64 13.73 19.32
N PRO A 87 -5.33 14.25 20.53
CA PRO A 87 -6.33 14.87 21.40
C PRO A 87 -7.14 15.95 20.68
N GLY A 88 -8.46 15.86 20.80
CA GLY A 88 -9.41 16.81 20.19
C GLY A 88 -9.55 16.72 18.67
N LYS A 89 -8.91 15.74 17.99
CA LYS A 89 -8.99 15.59 16.53
C LYS A 89 -9.42 14.20 16.10
N ILE A 90 -8.64 13.17 16.43
CA ILE A 90 -8.91 11.79 16.00
C ILE A 90 -8.34 10.79 17.00
N ARG A 91 -9.18 9.82 17.39
CA ARG A 91 -8.76 8.59 18.07
C ARG A 91 -9.24 7.42 17.23
N PHE A 92 -8.34 6.51 16.92
CA PHE A 92 -8.66 5.27 16.22
C PHE A 92 -7.79 4.16 16.80
N GLN A 93 -8.37 2.98 17.02
CA GLN A 93 -7.68 1.85 17.62
C GLN A 93 -8.06 0.58 16.84
N GLU A 94 -7.38 0.36 15.72
CA GLU A 94 -7.65 -0.76 14.81
C GLU A 94 -7.43 -2.12 15.51
N SER A 95 -6.49 -2.17 16.47
CA SER A 95 -6.17 -3.36 17.27
C SER A 95 -7.27 -3.83 18.24
N GLU A 96 -8.33 -3.05 18.46
CA GLU A 96 -9.50 -3.52 19.23
C GLU A 96 -10.26 -4.63 18.47
N THR A 97 -10.07 -4.73 17.15
CA THR A 97 -10.81 -5.67 16.31
C THR A 97 -9.90 -6.47 15.39
N LEU A 98 -8.85 -5.87 14.83
CA LEU A 98 -7.95 -6.52 13.88
C LEU A 98 -6.69 -7.05 14.56
N SER A 99 -6.15 -8.12 13.98
CA SER A 99 -4.85 -8.70 14.29
C SER A 99 -3.80 -8.21 13.27
N PRO A 100 -2.55 -7.99 13.69
CA PRO A 100 -1.48 -7.59 12.79
C PRO A 100 -1.04 -8.77 11.90
N GLY A 101 -0.58 -8.45 10.69
CA GLY A 101 0.19 -9.35 9.86
C GLY A 101 1.61 -9.55 10.37
N ASP A 102 2.25 -10.63 9.92
CA ASP A 102 3.58 -11.06 10.37
C ASP A 102 4.58 -11.31 9.23
N ARG A 103 4.20 -11.01 7.99
CA ARG A 103 4.99 -11.30 6.79
C ARG A 103 5.13 -10.12 5.86
N PHE A 104 6.34 -9.96 5.32
CA PHE A 104 6.60 -9.11 4.16
C PHE A 104 5.89 -9.69 2.93
N SER A 105 5.37 -8.82 2.04
CA SER A 105 4.73 -9.26 0.80
C SER A 105 5.30 -8.55 -0.41
N VAL A 106 5.88 -9.34 -1.31
CA VAL A 106 6.42 -8.91 -2.60
C VAL A 106 5.96 -9.87 -3.69
N PHE A 107 5.80 -9.38 -4.91
CA PHE A 107 5.55 -10.23 -6.07
C PHE A 107 6.27 -9.68 -7.31
N ASP A 108 6.57 -10.57 -8.25
CA ASP A 108 7.26 -10.23 -9.48
C ASP A 108 6.26 -9.94 -10.61
N THR A 109 6.64 -8.99 -11.47
CA THR A 109 6.02 -8.74 -12.77
C THR A 109 7.11 -8.82 -13.84
N PRO A 110 6.77 -8.86 -15.14
CA PRO A 110 7.76 -8.77 -16.22
C PRO A 110 8.59 -7.48 -16.19
N TYR A 111 8.20 -6.47 -15.40
CA TYR A 111 8.86 -5.16 -15.33
C TYR A 111 9.77 -5.04 -14.12
N CYS A 112 9.22 -5.31 -12.95
CA CYS A 112 9.93 -5.21 -11.68
C CYS A 112 9.22 -5.97 -10.58
N LYS A 113 9.91 -6.10 -9.45
CA LYS A 113 9.35 -6.57 -8.19
C LYS A 113 8.62 -5.43 -7.47
N ILE A 114 7.42 -5.74 -6.99
CA ILE A 114 6.54 -4.81 -6.28
C ILE A 114 6.45 -5.23 -4.81
N GLY A 115 6.56 -4.26 -3.90
CA GLY A 115 6.30 -4.44 -2.46
C GLY A 115 4.97 -3.82 -2.04
N ILE A 116 4.27 -4.44 -1.09
CA ILE A 116 2.95 -3.99 -0.62
C ILE A 116 3.03 -3.56 0.85
N GLY A 117 2.50 -2.38 1.17
CA GLY A 117 2.13 -1.98 2.53
C GLY A 117 0.69 -1.50 2.55
N ILE A 118 0.09 -1.30 3.72
CA ILE A 118 -1.26 -0.73 3.85
C ILE A 118 -1.22 0.48 4.78
N CYS A 119 -1.61 1.64 4.25
CA CYS A 119 -1.88 2.86 4.99
C CYS A 119 -0.83 3.23 6.04
N TYR A 120 -1.05 2.84 7.30
CA TYR A 120 -0.19 3.16 8.43
C TYR A 120 1.23 2.57 8.30
N ASP A 121 1.39 1.48 7.54
CA ASP A 121 2.69 0.89 7.21
C ASP A 121 3.66 1.89 6.57
N ILE A 122 3.14 2.89 5.84
CA ILE A 122 3.98 3.93 5.22
C ILE A 122 4.72 4.79 6.25
N ARG A 123 4.35 4.74 7.54
CA ARG A 123 5.05 5.47 8.61
C ARG A 123 6.32 4.78 9.08
N PHE A 124 6.53 3.51 8.72
CA PHE A 124 7.66 2.69 9.18
C PHE A 124 8.69 2.56 8.04
N PRO A 125 9.78 3.36 8.04
CA PRO A 125 10.74 3.37 6.94
C PRO A 125 11.44 2.01 6.74
N GLU A 126 11.58 1.22 7.79
CA GLU A 126 12.21 -0.11 7.79
C GLU A 126 11.51 -1.06 6.80
N LEU A 127 10.18 -0.98 6.69
CA LEU A 127 9.43 -1.81 5.75
C LEU A 127 9.83 -1.52 4.30
N ALA A 128 9.93 -0.24 3.92
CA ALA A 128 10.36 0.15 2.59
C ALA A 128 11.84 -0.19 2.33
N GLN A 129 12.70 0.00 3.33
CA GLN A 129 14.11 -0.37 3.24
C GLN A 129 14.28 -1.88 2.99
N ILE A 130 13.53 -2.72 3.70
CA ILE A 130 13.53 -4.17 3.51
C ILE A 130 13.01 -4.54 2.12
N TYR A 131 11.94 -3.90 1.64
CA TYR A 131 11.43 -4.15 0.27
C TYR A 131 12.46 -3.79 -0.80
N THR A 132 13.18 -2.68 -0.63
CA THR A 132 14.25 -2.28 -1.55
C THR A 132 15.43 -3.25 -1.49
N GLN A 133 15.83 -3.73 -0.30
CA GLN A 133 16.84 -4.79 -0.16
C GLN A 133 16.41 -6.10 -0.86
N LYS A 134 15.10 -6.41 -0.88
CA LYS A 134 14.54 -7.56 -1.61
C LYS A 134 14.44 -7.34 -3.14
N GLY A 135 14.89 -6.19 -3.63
CA GLY A 135 14.94 -5.84 -5.05
C GLY A 135 13.70 -5.14 -5.59
N CYS A 136 12.79 -4.66 -4.72
CA CYS A 136 11.62 -3.91 -5.19
C CYS A 136 12.07 -2.62 -5.88
N LYS A 137 11.42 -2.30 -7.02
CA LYS A 137 11.57 -1.00 -7.69
C LYS A 137 10.31 -0.14 -7.56
N PHE A 138 9.22 -0.72 -7.04
CA PHE A 138 7.95 -0.06 -6.87
C PHE A 138 7.29 -0.53 -5.57
N LEU A 139 6.86 0.40 -4.72
CA LEU A 139 6.11 0.13 -3.50
C LEU A 139 4.70 0.68 -3.64
N VAL A 140 3.68 -0.08 -3.24
CA VAL A 140 2.30 0.39 -3.26
C VAL A 140 1.65 0.27 -1.89
N TYR A 141 0.97 1.36 -1.53
CA TYR A 141 0.28 1.53 -0.26
C TYR A 141 -1.18 1.92 -0.49
N PRO A 142 -2.11 0.95 -0.66
CA PRO A 142 -3.52 1.24 -0.47
C PRO A 142 -3.71 1.84 0.92
N GLY A 143 -4.42 2.95 1.04
CA GLY A 143 -4.57 3.58 2.35
C GLY A 143 -5.48 4.78 2.37
N ALA A 144 -6.12 5.01 3.51
CA ALA A 144 -6.97 6.17 3.76
C ALA A 144 -6.43 6.99 4.94
N PHE A 145 -5.69 8.07 4.69
CA PHE A 145 -5.41 9.06 5.74
C PHE A 145 -6.63 9.94 5.99
N ASN A 146 -6.74 10.60 7.14
CA ASN A 146 -7.87 11.49 7.46
C ASN A 146 -7.52 12.97 7.24
N LEU A 147 -8.49 13.86 7.44
CA LEU A 147 -8.33 15.32 7.29
C LEU A 147 -7.30 15.97 8.24
N THR A 148 -6.89 15.28 9.32
CA THR A 148 -5.81 15.76 10.20
C THR A 148 -4.44 15.28 9.69
N THR A 149 -4.29 13.99 9.44
CA THR A 149 -2.99 13.40 9.08
C THR A 149 -2.65 13.57 7.60
N GLY A 150 -3.65 13.70 6.74
CA GLY A 150 -3.53 13.84 5.29
C GLY A 150 -2.68 15.05 4.89
N PRO A 151 -3.12 16.28 5.21
CA PRO A 151 -2.38 17.50 4.87
C PRO A 151 -0.96 17.53 5.43
N ALA A 152 -0.76 16.97 6.63
CA ALA A 152 0.52 17.01 7.33
C ALA A 152 1.52 15.95 6.84
N HIS A 153 1.05 14.74 6.53
CA HIS A 153 1.93 13.57 6.41
C HIS A 153 1.78 12.79 5.11
N TRP A 154 0.65 12.84 4.41
CA TRP A 154 0.39 11.94 3.28
C TRP A 154 1.42 12.11 2.17
N GLU A 155 1.64 13.35 1.70
CA GLU A 155 2.63 13.64 0.66
C GLU A 155 4.07 13.54 1.16
N LEU A 156 4.33 13.94 2.41
CA LEU A 156 5.65 13.84 3.01
C LEU A 156 6.14 12.39 3.09
N LEU A 157 5.31 11.48 3.60
CA LEU A 157 5.71 10.09 3.82
C LEU A 157 5.96 9.37 2.50
N GLN A 158 5.08 9.50 1.51
CA GLN A 158 5.29 8.88 0.20
C GLN A 158 6.57 9.37 -0.48
N ARG A 159 6.84 10.68 -0.43
CA ARG A 159 8.07 11.26 -1.00
C ARG A 159 9.31 10.77 -0.27
N GLY A 160 9.25 10.70 1.07
CA GLY A 160 10.32 10.13 1.89
C GLY A 160 10.59 8.67 1.54
N ARG A 161 9.56 7.83 1.41
CA ARG A 161 9.73 6.43 1.00
C ARG A 161 10.34 6.30 -0.40
N ALA A 162 9.92 7.15 -1.34
CA ALA A 162 10.42 7.12 -2.72
C ALA A 162 11.89 7.53 -2.81
N VAL A 163 12.26 8.67 -2.20
CA VAL A 163 13.61 9.25 -2.32
C VAL A 163 14.65 8.47 -1.52
N ASP A 164 14.36 8.09 -0.27
CA ASP A 164 15.33 7.40 0.60
C ASP A 164 15.64 5.99 0.13
N ASN A 165 14.76 5.43 -0.71
CA ASN A 165 14.88 4.08 -1.23
C ASN A 165 14.99 4.02 -2.75
N GLN A 166 15.07 5.17 -3.43
CA GLN A 166 15.16 5.30 -4.90
C GLN A 166 14.25 4.29 -5.62
N VAL A 167 12.96 4.33 -5.30
CA VAL A 167 11.89 3.49 -5.85
C VAL A 167 10.70 4.35 -6.22
N PHE A 168 9.85 3.85 -7.12
CA PHE A 168 8.52 4.42 -7.28
C PHE A 168 7.66 4.10 -6.04
N VAL A 169 6.78 5.02 -5.68
CA VAL A 169 5.78 4.82 -4.63
C VAL A 169 4.41 5.22 -5.17
N ALA A 170 3.42 4.36 -5.00
CA ALA A 170 2.02 4.70 -5.30
C ALA A 170 1.16 4.52 -4.07
N THR A 171 0.20 5.42 -3.89
CA THR A 171 -0.83 5.34 -2.86
C THR A 171 -2.20 5.38 -3.51
N ALA A 172 -3.09 4.48 -3.08
CA ALA A 172 -4.47 4.39 -3.56
C ALA A 172 -5.43 4.63 -2.40
N SER A 173 -6.08 5.79 -2.40
CA SER A 173 -7.02 6.23 -1.37
C SER A 173 -8.47 6.14 -1.87
N PRO A 174 -9.43 5.89 -0.96
CA PRO A 174 -10.83 6.21 -1.22
C PRO A 174 -11.01 7.69 -1.57
N ALA A 175 -12.02 7.97 -2.40
CA ALA A 175 -12.58 9.30 -2.52
C ALA A 175 -13.10 9.78 -1.16
N ARG A 176 -13.14 11.10 -0.98
CA ARG A 176 -13.63 11.70 0.26
C ARG A 176 -15.15 11.56 0.33
N ASP A 177 -15.63 10.98 1.42
CA ASP A 177 -17.03 10.99 1.81
C ASP A 177 -17.15 11.70 3.16
N GLU A 178 -17.76 12.89 3.16
CA GLU A 178 -17.95 13.70 4.37
C GLU A 178 -19.07 13.16 5.27
N THR A 179 -19.88 12.21 4.78
CA THR A 179 -20.95 11.56 5.55
C THR A 179 -20.48 10.31 6.28
N GLY A 180 -19.32 9.76 5.90
CA GLY A 180 -18.73 8.57 6.50
C GLY A 180 -18.16 8.79 7.91
N SER A 181 -18.12 7.73 8.72
CA SER A 181 -17.51 7.79 10.07
C SER A 181 -16.00 8.05 10.04
N TYR A 182 -15.35 7.75 8.92
CA TYR A 182 -13.95 8.05 8.68
C TYR A 182 -13.82 8.81 7.36
N VAL A 183 -13.58 10.12 7.46
CA VAL A 183 -13.49 11.00 6.29
C VAL A 183 -12.08 10.90 5.69
N ALA A 184 -11.98 10.21 4.55
CA ALA A 184 -10.73 10.01 3.84
C ALA A 184 -10.16 11.32 3.27
N TRP A 185 -8.85 11.44 3.28
CA TRP A 185 -8.10 12.55 2.71
C TRP A 185 -8.26 12.58 1.19
N GLY A 186 -8.27 11.42 0.53
CA GLY A 186 -8.22 11.30 -0.92
C GLY A 186 -6.78 11.37 -1.43
N HIS A 187 -6.57 12.04 -2.55
CA HIS A 187 -5.25 12.34 -3.09
C HIS A 187 -4.37 11.10 -3.32
N SER A 188 -4.93 10.05 -3.94
CA SER A 188 -4.14 8.96 -4.54
C SER A 188 -3.00 9.55 -5.37
N THR A 189 -1.77 9.10 -5.15
CA THR A 189 -0.58 9.77 -5.68
C THR A 189 0.44 8.75 -6.17
N VAL A 190 1.20 9.10 -7.21
CA VAL A 190 2.38 8.37 -7.67
C VAL A 190 3.60 9.29 -7.58
N VAL A 191 4.66 8.78 -6.96
CA VAL A 191 5.94 9.48 -6.76
C VAL A 191 7.05 8.69 -7.43
N ASN A 192 7.96 9.40 -8.11
CA ASN A 192 9.12 8.80 -8.75
C ASN A 192 10.32 8.64 -7.78
N PRO A 193 11.39 7.92 -8.17
CA PRO A 193 12.57 7.71 -7.33
C PRO A 193 13.34 8.97 -6.92
N TRP A 194 13.06 10.12 -7.53
CA TRP A 194 13.62 11.43 -7.14
C TRP A 194 12.79 12.15 -6.08
N GLY A 195 11.67 11.55 -5.67
CA GLY A 195 10.73 12.17 -4.74
C GLY A 195 9.79 13.19 -5.40
N GLU A 196 9.70 13.21 -6.74
CA GLU A 196 8.75 14.07 -7.47
C GLU A 196 7.40 13.39 -7.59
N VAL A 197 6.32 14.13 -7.31
CA VAL A 197 4.95 13.68 -7.55
C VAL A 197 4.67 13.75 -9.05
N ILE A 198 4.45 12.60 -9.68
CA ILE A 198 4.23 12.49 -11.14
C ILE A 198 2.75 12.33 -11.52
N ALA A 199 1.90 11.94 -10.58
CA ALA A 199 0.45 11.94 -10.75
C ALA A 199 -0.23 12.07 -9.38
N LYS A 200 -1.34 12.81 -9.30
CA LYS A 200 -2.08 13.02 -8.05
C LYS A 200 -3.57 13.26 -8.30
N ALA A 201 -4.43 12.58 -7.56
CA ALA A 201 -5.87 12.82 -7.52
C ALA A 201 -6.22 14.05 -6.67
N GLY A 202 -7.45 14.54 -6.87
CA GLY A 202 -8.16 15.37 -5.90
C GLY A 202 -8.83 14.53 -4.82
N THR A 203 -9.99 15.00 -4.37
CA THR A 203 -10.84 14.35 -3.36
C THR A 203 -11.90 13.43 -3.98
N GLU A 204 -12.27 13.67 -5.22
CA GLU A 204 -13.35 12.98 -5.92
C GLU A 204 -12.95 11.59 -6.42
N GLU A 205 -13.97 10.77 -6.72
CA GLU A 205 -13.77 9.49 -7.40
C GLU A 205 -13.14 9.69 -8.78
N THR A 206 -12.02 9.01 -9.02
CA THR A 206 -11.29 9.11 -10.28
C THR A 206 -10.33 7.94 -10.47
N ILE A 207 -9.86 7.75 -11.69
CA ILE A 207 -8.73 6.87 -12.01
C ILE A 207 -7.52 7.75 -12.29
N VAL A 208 -6.46 7.57 -11.51
CA VAL A 208 -5.17 8.24 -11.73
C VAL A 208 -4.29 7.36 -12.60
N TYR A 209 -3.82 7.91 -13.72
CA TYR A 209 -2.87 7.25 -14.60
C TYR A 209 -1.48 7.85 -14.43
N ALA A 210 -0.45 7.01 -14.44
CA ALA A 210 0.96 7.42 -14.44
C ALA A 210 1.77 6.45 -15.32
N GLU A 211 2.70 7.00 -16.09
CA GLU A 211 3.68 6.20 -16.84
C GLU A 211 4.92 5.96 -15.96
N ILE A 212 5.31 4.69 -15.83
CA ILE A 212 6.42 4.28 -14.96
C ILE A 212 7.62 3.93 -15.84
N ASP A 213 8.63 4.79 -15.82
CA ASP A 213 9.91 4.53 -16.48
C ASP A 213 10.93 3.98 -15.48
N LEU A 214 11.15 2.67 -15.54
CA LEU A 214 12.12 1.99 -14.68
C LEU A 214 13.58 2.32 -15.02
N LYS A 215 13.87 2.82 -16.23
CA LYS A 215 15.23 3.27 -16.57
C LYS A 215 15.61 4.51 -15.78
N LYS A 216 14.66 5.44 -15.60
CA LYS A 216 14.85 6.62 -14.75
C LYS A 216 15.23 6.26 -13.31
N ALA A 217 14.70 5.14 -12.79
CA ALA A 217 15.11 4.65 -11.47
C ALA A 217 16.58 4.19 -11.43
N GLU A 218 17.06 3.57 -12.50
CA GLU A 218 18.45 3.12 -12.63
C GLU A 218 19.40 4.32 -12.79
N GLU A 219 19.06 5.28 -13.65
CA GLU A 219 19.82 6.52 -13.84
C GLU A 219 19.97 7.31 -12.52
N ILE A 220 18.89 7.44 -11.74
CA ILE A 220 18.91 8.11 -10.44
C ILE A 220 19.85 7.41 -9.45
N ARG A 221 19.84 6.06 -9.45
CA ARG A 221 20.73 5.25 -8.59
C ARG A 221 22.20 5.38 -9.00
N GLU A 222 22.49 5.57 -10.28
CA GLU A 222 23.84 5.83 -10.76
C GLU A 222 24.32 7.25 -10.40
N GLN A 223 23.44 8.25 -10.55
CA GLN A 223 23.77 9.65 -10.27
C GLN A 223 23.95 9.93 -8.77
N ILE A 224 23.11 9.33 -7.92
CA ILE A 224 23.19 9.44 -6.45
C ILE A 224 23.19 8.03 -5.84
N PRO A 225 24.35 7.36 -5.76
CA PRO A 225 24.42 5.95 -5.37
C PRO A 225 24.39 5.73 -3.84
N ILE A 226 23.27 6.10 -3.20
CA ILE A 226 23.14 6.04 -1.73
C ILE A 226 23.29 4.63 -1.15
N PHE A 227 23.00 3.57 -1.93
CA PHE A 227 23.07 2.19 -1.45
C PHE A 227 24.49 1.70 -1.21
N SER A 228 25.44 2.07 -2.08
CA SER A 228 26.86 1.72 -1.90
C SER A 228 27.55 2.54 -0.80
N GLN A 229 26.91 3.63 -0.38
CA GLN A 229 27.40 4.54 0.65
C GLN A 229 26.87 4.20 2.06
N LYS A 230 26.00 3.18 2.19
CA LYS A 230 25.53 2.71 3.51
C LYS A 230 26.70 2.21 4.36
N ARG A 231 26.76 2.68 5.59
CA ARG A 231 27.78 2.30 6.59
C ARG A 231 27.39 1.00 7.29
N SER A 232 27.51 -0.10 6.55
CA SER A 232 27.16 -1.45 7.01
C SER A 232 28.00 -1.94 8.19
N ASP A 233 29.14 -1.29 8.44
CA ASP A 233 29.98 -1.46 9.62
C ASP A 233 29.39 -0.83 10.90
N LEU A 234 28.46 0.12 10.76
CA LEU A 234 27.82 0.83 11.87
C LEU A 234 26.37 0.40 12.09
N TYR A 235 25.63 0.10 11.02
CA TYR A 235 24.23 -0.25 11.09
C TYR A 235 23.82 -1.23 9.99
N THR A 236 22.75 -1.98 10.27
CA THR A 236 22.02 -2.76 9.27
C THR A 236 20.52 -2.66 9.53
N VAL A 237 19.73 -2.85 8.48
CA VAL A 237 18.29 -3.06 8.58
C VAL A 237 18.06 -4.53 8.29
N GLU A 238 17.62 -5.27 9.30
CA GLU A 238 17.53 -6.73 9.26
C GLU A 238 16.08 -7.20 9.22
N ALA A 239 15.74 -8.01 8.22
CA ALA A 239 14.47 -8.71 8.15
C ALA A 239 14.58 -10.05 8.87
N LYS A 240 13.81 -10.25 9.94
CA LYS A 240 13.71 -11.56 10.60
C LYS A 240 12.79 -12.46 9.79
N ILE A 241 13.24 -13.67 9.47
CA ILE A 241 12.38 -14.71 8.89
C ILE A 241 11.69 -15.39 10.07
N VAL A 242 10.36 -15.29 10.13
CA VAL A 242 9.50 -16.00 11.10
C VAL A 242 8.82 -17.17 10.39
#